data_AF-A0A1V4I541-F1
#
_entry.id   AF-A0A1V4I541-F1
#
_cell.length_a   1.000
_cell.length_b   1.000
_cell.length_c   1.000
_cell.angle_alpha   90.00
_cell.angle_beta   90.00
_cell.angle_gamma   90.00
#
_symmetry.space_group_name_H-M   'P 1'
#
loop_
_entity.id
_entity.type
_entity.pdbx_description
1 polymer ?
#
loop_
_entity_poly.entity_id
_entity_poly.type
_entity_poly.pdbx_seq_one_letter_code
_entity_poly.pdbx_strand_id
1 'polypeptide(L)'
;MAKRKKTNLYEILIVIFIIFLIVYTVWAFINQGIAIRKYKNEIANIKEQIRIIKEEKEKVEEEIENYKQDYYIEKIARERLKMVKPGEIIYIDVNRNNN
;
A
#
# COMPACT_ATOMS: atom_id res chain seq x y z
N MET A 1 -22.80 -72.74 -6.65
CA MET A 1 -23.33 -71.44 -7.13
C MET A 1 -23.13 -70.40 -6.03
N ALA A 2 -22.30 -69.39 -6.27
CA ALA A 2 -21.95 -68.39 -5.24
C ALA A 2 -23.14 -67.47 -4.93
N LYS A 3 -23.60 -67.47 -3.67
CA LYS A 3 -24.64 -66.54 -3.19
C LYS A 3 -24.10 -65.11 -3.25
N ARG A 4 -24.63 -64.29 -4.15
CA ARG A 4 -24.34 -62.85 -4.19
C ARG A 4 -24.83 -62.22 -2.88
N LYS A 5 -23.93 -61.61 -2.10
CA LYS A 5 -24.30 -60.76 -0.95
C LYS A 5 -25.18 -59.62 -1.47
N LYS A 6 -26.41 -59.50 -0.96
CA LYS A 6 -27.22 -58.28 -1.13
C LYS A 6 -26.55 -57.21 -0.27
N THR A 7 -25.77 -56.32 -0.87
CA THR A 7 -25.21 -55.16 -0.17
C THR A 7 -26.37 -54.24 0.23
N ASN A 8 -26.39 -53.81 1.48
CA ASN A 8 -27.42 -52.91 1.97
C ASN A 8 -27.21 -51.55 1.31
N LEU A 9 -28.19 -51.08 0.52
CA LEU A 9 -28.11 -49.81 -0.22
C LEU A 9 -27.70 -48.64 0.67
N TYR A 10 -28.16 -48.63 1.93
CA TYR A 10 -27.79 -47.64 2.94
C TYR A 10 -26.29 -47.62 3.25
N GLU A 11 -25.61 -48.78 3.31
CA GLU A 11 -24.16 -48.84 3.55
C GLU A 11 -23.40 -48.20 2.38
N ILE A 12 -23.83 -48.44 1.14
CA ILE A 12 -23.24 -47.83 -0.06
C ILE A 12 -23.44 -46.31 -0.05
N LEU A 13 -24.65 -45.84 0.30
CA LEU A 13 -24.95 -44.40 0.39
C LEU A 13 -24.12 -43.70 1.47
N ILE A 14 -23.91 -44.34 2.62
CA ILE A 14 -23.05 -43.80 3.69
C ILE A 14 -21.60 -43.66 3.21
N VAL A 15 -21.07 -44.67 2.53
CA VAL A 15 -19.70 -44.62 1.99
C VAL A 15 -19.56 -43.50 0.96
N ILE A 16 -20.53 -43.34 0.04
CA ILE A 16 -20.53 -42.24 -0.94
C ILE A 16 -20.58 -40.89 -0.25
N PHE A 17 -21.41 -40.74 0.78
CA PHE A 17 -21.50 -39.49 1.55
C PHE A 17 -20.18 -39.14 2.23
N ILE A 18 -19.51 -40.12 2.85
CA ILE A 18 -18.19 -39.91 3.47
C ILE A 18 -17.16 -39.49 2.42
N ILE A 19 -17.12 -40.14 1.27
CA ILE A 19 -16.21 -39.78 0.17
C ILE A 19 -16.49 -38.35 -0.31
N PHE A 20 -17.75 -37.97 -0.47
CA PHE A 20 -18.14 -36.62 -0.85
C PHE A 20 -17.64 -35.58 0.17
N LEU A 21 -17.78 -35.87 1.46
CA LEU A 21 -17.34 -34.99 2.54
C LEU A 21 -15.81 -34.81 2.54
N ILE A 22 -15.07 -35.90 2.29
CA ILE A 22 -13.61 -35.85 2.14
C ILE A 22 -13.21 -35.00 0.93
N VAL A 23 -13.83 -35.22 -0.22
CA VAL A 23 -13.52 -34.45 -1.45
C VAL A 23 -13.83 -32.96 -1.24
N TYR A 24 -14.98 -32.64 -0.64
CA TYR A 24 -15.38 -31.27 -0.36
C TYR A 24 -14.40 -30.57 0.59
N THR A 25 -13.99 -31.25 1.67
CA THR A 25 -13.04 -30.67 2.64
C THR A 25 -11.68 -30.45 2.00
N VAL A 26 -11.15 -31.41 1.24
CA VAL A 26 -9.87 -31.25 0.50
C VAL A 26 -9.95 -30.06 -0.45
N TRP A 27 -11.04 -29.94 -1.21
CA TRP A 27 -11.24 -28.81 -2.12
C TRP A 27 -11.28 -27.47 -1.37
N ALA A 28 -11.98 -27.41 -0.23
CA ALA A 28 -12.03 -26.22 0.61
C ALA A 28 -10.64 -25.83 1.15
N PHE A 29 -9.84 -26.79 1.61
CA PHE A 29 -8.48 -26.54 2.09
C PHE A 29 -7.55 -26.00 1.00
N ILE A 30 -7.65 -26.51 -0.23
CA ILE A 30 -6.86 -26.00 -1.36
C ILE A 30 -7.20 -24.53 -1.63
N ASN A 31 -8.49 -24.19 -1.70
CA ASN A 31 -8.94 -22.82 -1.94
C ASN A 31 -8.48 -21.87 -0.81
N GLN A 32 -8.59 -22.30 0.44
CA GLN A 32 -8.09 -21.54 1.59
C GLN A 32 -6.57 -21.34 1.52
N GLY A 33 -5.80 -22.37 1.14
CA GLY A 33 -4.35 -22.27 0.99
C GLY A 33 -3.93 -21.24 -0.07
N ILE A 34 -4.64 -21.19 -1.20
CA ILE A 34 -4.41 -20.19 -2.25
C ILE A 34 -4.73 -18.78 -1.74
N ALA A 35 -5.88 -18.60 -1.06
CA ALA A 35 -6.27 -17.31 -0.49
C ALA A 35 -5.25 -16.80 0.54
N ILE A 36 -4.78 -17.66 1.44
CA ILE A 36 -3.74 -17.32 2.43
C ILE A 36 -2.46 -16.87 1.73
N ARG A 37 -2.03 -17.56 0.68
CA ARG A 37 -0.83 -17.16 -0.07
C ARG A 37 -1.01 -15.79 -0.73
N LYS A 38 -2.19 -15.53 -1.30
CA LYS A 38 -2.52 -14.23 -1.90
C LYS A 38 -2.45 -13.11 -0.85
N TYR A 39 -3.11 -13.29 0.30
CA TYR A 39 -3.11 -12.29 1.37
C TYR A 39 -1.72 -12.05 1.94
N LYS A 40 -0.88 -13.09 2.09
CA LYS A 40 0.51 -12.91 2.52
C LYS A 40 1.32 -12.05 1.56
N ASN A 41 1.17 -12.28 0.25
CA ASN A 41 1.85 -11.48 -0.77
C ASN A 41 1.36 -10.03 -0.77
N GLU A 42 0.06 -9.82 -0.62
CA GLU A 42 -0.54 -8.49 -0.54
C GLU A 42 -0.04 -7.71 0.69
N ILE A 43 0.01 -8.35 1.86
CA ILE A 43 0.59 -7.79 3.07
C ILE A 43 2.07 -7.42 2.86
N ALA A 44 2.85 -8.29 2.22
CA ALA A 44 4.25 -8.03 1.94
C ALA A 44 4.42 -6.80 1.04
N ASN A 45 3.63 -6.69 -0.02
CA ASN A 45 3.66 -5.56 -0.94
C ASN A 45 3.22 -4.25 -0.24
N ILE A 46 2.15 -4.27 0.55
CA ILE A 46 1.70 -3.09 1.30
C ILE A 46 2.77 -2.65 2.30
N LYS A 47 3.41 -3.59 3.01
CA LYS A 47 4.52 -3.25 3.93
C LYS A 47 5.68 -2.60 3.21
N GLU A 48 6.01 -3.08 2.02
CA GLU A 48 7.06 -2.50 1.19
C GLU A 48 6.71 -1.07 0.76
N GLN A 49 5.46 -0.83 0.33
CA GLN A 49 4.99 0.51 -0.01
C GLN A 49 5.03 1.46 1.19
N ILE A 50 4.63 0.98 2.38
CA ILE A 50 4.74 1.76 3.62
C ILE A 50 6.19 2.14 3.90
N ARG A 51 7.13 1.21 3.71
CA ARG A 51 8.56 1.47 3.90
C ARG A 51 9.04 2.58 2.95
N ILE A 52 8.76 2.44 1.65
CA ILE A 52 9.16 3.42 0.64
C ILE A 52 8.59 4.81 0.95
N ILE A 53 7.28 4.89 1.25
CA ILE A 53 6.63 6.16 1.58
C ILE A 53 7.22 6.77 2.84
N LYS A 54 7.58 5.95 3.84
CA LYS A 54 8.20 6.42 5.07
C LYS A 54 9.60 6.98 4.81
N GLU A 55 10.41 6.30 3.99
CA GLU A 55 11.74 6.79 3.59
C GLU A 55 11.64 8.08 2.78
N GLU A 56 10.66 8.19 1.87
CA GLU A 56 10.40 9.42 1.12
C GLU A 56 9.97 10.56 2.06
N LYS A 57 9.10 10.26 3.02
CA LYS A 57 8.70 11.23 4.04
C LYS A 57 9.91 11.71 4.87
N GLU A 58 10.76 10.81 5.33
CA GLU A 58 11.97 11.16 6.10
C GLU A 58 12.91 12.06 5.29
N LYS A 59 13.11 11.77 3.99
CA LYS A 59 13.88 12.64 3.09
C LYS A 59 13.28 14.03 2.94
N VAL A 60 11.96 14.10 2.74
CA VAL A 60 11.26 15.39 2.62
C VAL A 60 11.31 16.17 3.94
N GLU A 61 11.23 15.50 5.08
CA GLU A 61 11.39 16.15 6.40
C GLU A 61 12.82 16.68 6.59
N GLU A 62 13.84 15.93 6.18
CA GLU A 62 15.24 16.37 6.20
C GLU A 62 15.48 17.56 5.25
N GLU A 63 14.91 17.52 4.03
CA GLU A 63 14.93 18.66 3.12
C GLU A 63 14.25 19.87 3.74
N ILE A 64 13.07 19.71 4.34
CA ILE A 64 12.37 20.79 5.05
C ILE A 64 13.22 21.32 6.20
N GLU A 65 13.93 20.49 6.96
CA GLU A 65 14.80 20.94 8.04
C GLU A 65 16.01 21.71 7.53
N ASN A 66 16.62 21.24 6.42
CA ASN A 66 17.68 21.93 5.71
C ASN A 66 17.20 23.27 5.11
N TYR A 67 15.97 23.33 4.59
CA TYR A 67 15.35 24.57 4.16
C TYR A 67 14.96 25.44 5.36
N LYS A 68 14.47 24.90 6.47
CA LYS A 68 14.10 25.68 7.67
C LYS A 68 15.29 26.36 8.36
N GLN A 69 16.53 26.09 7.95
CA GLN A 69 17.68 26.94 8.25
C GLN A 69 17.31 28.40 7.96
N ASP A 70 17.51 29.28 8.94
CA ASP A 70 16.98 30.65 9.02
C ASP A 70 17.04 31.44 7.70
N TYR A 71 18.04 31.18 6.85
CA TYR A 71 18.20 31.77 5.53
C TYR A 71 16.99 31.60 4.59
N TYR A 72 16.36 30.43 4.49
CA TYR A 72 15.23 30.23 3.58
C TYR A 72 13.95 30.83 4.15
N ILE A 73 13.74 30.72 5.47
CA ILE A 73 12.62 31.37 6.16
C ILE A 73 12.73 32.88 5.99
N GLU A 74 13.93 33.44 6.19
CA GLU A 74 14.25 34.85 5.95
C GLU A 74 13.99 35.22 4.48
N LYS A 75 14.43 34.39 3.52
CA LYS A 75 14.21 34.63 2.09
C LYS A 75 12.72 34.66 1.72
N ILE A 76 11.94 33.66 2.13
CA ILE A 76 10.50 33.59 1.90
C ILE A 76 9.78 34.77 2.58
N ALA A 77 10.18 35.13 3.81
CA ALA A 77 9.62 36.27 4.52
C ALA A 77 9.93 37.59 3.78
N ARG A 78 11.16 37.77 3.28
CA ARG A 78 11.55 38.96 2.50
C ARG A 78 10.78 39.07 1.18
N GLU A 79 10.61 37.97 0.46
CA GLU A 79 9.84 37.94 -0.80
C GLU A 79 8.37 38.28 -0.56
N ARG A 80 7.74 37.72 0.49
CA ARG A 80 6.34 37.99 0.83
C ARG A 80 6.10 39.38 1.41
N LEU A 81 7.02 39.89 2.21
CA LEU A 81 6.91 41.19 2.89
C LEU A 81 7.54 42.34 2.08
N LYS A 82 8.10 42.07 0.90
CA LYS A 82 8.88 43.02 0.09
C LYS A 82 10.00 43.71 0.88
N MET A 83 10.67 42.96 1.75
CA MET A 83 11.78 43.46 2.57
C MET A 83 13.11 43.23 1.86
N VAL A 84 14.02 44.21 1.94
CA VAL A 84 15.37 44.14 1.36
C VAL A 84 16.44 44.23 2.45
N LYS A 85 17.60 43.59 2.24
CA LYS A 85 18.73 43.65 3.17
C LYS A 85 19.40 45.03 3.09
N PRO A 86 20.07 45.51 4.15
CA PRO A 86 20.83 46.75 4.08
C PRO A 86 21.87 46.69 2.95
N GLY A 87 21.74 47.56 1.94
CA GLY A 87 22.59 47.59 0.75
C GLY A 87 21.96 47.07 -0.56
N GLU A 88 20.73 46.54 -0.53
CA GLU A 88 19.98 46.12 -1.73
C GLU A 88 19.07 47.26 -2.23
N ILE A 89 19.01 47.49 -3.56
CA ILE A 89 18.20 48.55 -4.20
C ILE A 89 17.00 47.90 -4.90
N ILE A 90 15.79 48.35 -4.57
CA ILE A 90 14.57 47.90 -5.24
C ILE A 90 14.46 48.61 -6.59
N TYR A 91 14.55 47.86 -7.69
CA TYR A 91 14.24 48.35 -9.03
C TYR A 91 12.76 48.09 -9.32
N ILE A 92 11.95 49.15 -9.34
CA ILE A 92 10.58 49.10 -9.84
C ILE A 92 10.62 49.57 -11.30
N ASP A 93 10.43 48.64 -12.23
CA ASP A 93 10.30 48.98 -13.64
C ASP A 93 8.93 49.65 -13.88
N VAL A 94 8.94 50.98 -13.90
CA VAL A 94 7.76 51.82 -14.15
C VAL A 94 7.33 51.83 -15.62
N ASN A 95 8.07 51.18 -16.52
CA ASN A 95 7.82 51.21 -17.96
C ASN A 95 7.02 50.01 -18.48
N ARG A 96 6.64 49.07 -17.61
CA ARG A 96 5.89 47.85 -17.98
C ARG A 96 4.37 48.04 -18.14
N ASN A 97 3.90 49.28 -18.24
CA ASN A 97 2.47 49.60 -18.37
C ASN A 97 2.14 50.53 -19.54
N ASN A 98 2.95 50.52 -20.60
CA ASN A 98 2.60 51.10 -21.90
C ASN A 98 2.88 50.09 -23.03
N ASN A 99 1.99 49.10 -23.15
CA ASN A 99 1.46 48.53 -24.41
C ASN A 99 0.43 47.43 -24.11
#